data_AF-A0A852ENT3-F1
#
_entry.id   AF-A0A852ENT3-F1
#
_cell.length_a   1.000
_cell.length_b   1.000
_cell.length_c   1.000
_cell.angle_alpha   90.00
_cell.angle_beta   90.00
_cell.angle_gamma   90.00
#
_symmetry.space_group_name_H-M   'P 1'
#
loop_
_entity.id
_entity.type
_entity.pdbx_description
1 polymer ?
#
loop_
_entity_poly.entity_id
_entity_poly.type
_entity_poly.pdbx_seq_one_letter_code
_entity_poly.pdbx_strand_id
1 'polypeptide(L)'
;GETIQGLRNSLRDAIDTLSRVDSSVAVSSGGELFLRFISLTSLEYSDYSKCKEIMIERGEIFLTKVSLSRNKIAKLCHPFIRDGARILTHAYSRVVLRVLEAAVESKKRFSVYVTESQPDEAGRQKMAKALRKLNIPVTVILDAAVGYIMEKVDLVLVGAEGVVESGGIINKIGTNQIAVCAKAQNKPFYVVAESFKFVRLFPLNQQDVPDRFKYKADTLKTGQNLTEEHPWIDYTSPSLITLLFTDLGVLTPSAVSDELIKLYL
;
A
#
# COMPACT_ATOMS: atom_id res chain seq x y z
N GLY A 1 6.44 0.58 -39.30
CA GLY A 1 7.09 1.75 -38.68
C GLY A 1 6.71 1.79 -37.22
N GLU A 2 7.63 2.19 -36.35
CA GLU A 2 7.31 2.37 -34.93
C GLU A 2 6.24 3.48 -34.80
N THR A 3 5.09 3.14 -34.23
CA THR A 3 3.99 4.09 -34.01
C THR A 3 3.77 4.28 -32.52
N ILE A 4 3.24 5.44 -32.12
CA ILE A 4 2.88 5.72 -30.73
C ILE A 4 1.88 4.68 -30.20
N GLN A 5 0.92 4.27 -31.05
CA GLN A 5 -0.03 3.22 -30.70
C GLN A 5 0.64 1.85 -30.52
N GLY A 6 1.61 1.51 -31.38
CA GLY A 6 2.42 0.30 -31.24
C GLY A 6 3.20 0.28 -29.93
N LEU A 7 3.88 1.37 -29.57
CA LEU A 7 4.60 1.50 -28.31
C LEU A 7 3.66 1.36 -27.09
N ARG A 8 2.49 2.00 -27.14
CA ARG A 8 1.48 1.90 -26.08
C ARG A 8 0.98 0.47 -25.91
N ASN A 9 0.78 -0.27 -27.00
CA ASN A 9 0.37 -1.67 -26.94
C ASN A 9 1.49 -2.52 -26.34
N SER A 10 2.73 -2.36 -26.78
CA SER A 10 3.88 -3.08 -26.20
C SER A 10 4.06 -2.81 -24.70
N LEU A 11 3.84 -1.58 -24.25
CA LEU A 11 3.88 -1.25 -22.82
C LEU A 11 2.74 -1.91 -22.03
N ARG A 12 1.54 -1.98 -22.60
CA ARG A 12 0.41 -2.71 -21.98
C ARG A 12 0.72 -4.20 -21.87
N ASP A 13 1.22 -4.80 -22.94
CA ASP A 13 1.61 -6.21 -22.94
C ASP A 13 2.70 -6.50 -21.90
N ALA A 14 3.65 -5.56 -21.70
CA ALA A 14 4.66 -5.66 -20.66
C ALA A 14 4.07 -5.58 -19.24
N ILE A 15 3.13 -4.66 -18.99
CA ILE A 15 2.42 -4.54 -17.71
C ILE A 15 1.62 -5.82 -17.42
N ASP A 16 0.93 -6.36 -18.43
CA ASP A 16 0.16 -7.59 -18.30
C ASP A 16 1.08 -8.79 -18.03
N THR A 17 2.24 -8.85 -18.69
CA THR A 17 3.25 -9.89 -18.45
C THR A 17 3.78 -9.82 -17.02
N LEU A 18 4.09 -8.61 -16.54
CA LEU A 18 4.57 -8.40 -15.17
C LEU A 18 3.50 -8.77 -14.13
N SER A 19 2.25 -8.42 -14.38
CA SER A 19 1.10 -8.72 -13.51
C SER A 19 0.72 -10.21 -13.47
N ARG A 20 1.22 -11.03 -14.41
CA ARG A 20 1.07 -12.50 -14.38
C ARG A 20 2.13 -13.19 -13.51
N VAL A 21 3.18 -12.48 -13.16
CA VAL A 21 4.27 -12.99 -12.30
C VAL A 21 4.12 -12.45 -10.89
N ASP A 22 3.79 -11.16 -10.76
CA ASP A 22 3.53 -10.51 -9.49
C ASP A 22 2.01 -10.33 -9.27
N SER A 23 1.51 -10.87 -8.16
CA SER A 23 0.09 -10.78 -7.76
C SER A 23 -0.22 -9.50 -6.99
N SER A 24 0.76 -8.63 -6.73
CA SER A 24 0.56 -7.41 -5.98
C SER A 24 -0.28 -6.39 -6.76
N VAL A 25 -1.28 -5.84 -6.08
CA VAL A 25 -2.11 -4.74 -6.59
C VAL A 25 -1.26 -3.54 -7.01
N ALA A 26 -0.17 -3.27 -6.29
CA ALA A 26 0.73 -2.15 -6.52
C ALA A 26 1.41 -2.16 -7.89
N VAL A 27 1.69 -3.36 -8.43
CA VAL A 27 2.30 -3.50 -9.77
C VAL A 27 1.30 -3.13 -10.86
N SER A 28 0.05 -3.60 -10.70
CA SER A 28 -1.03 -3.28 -11.63
C SER A 28 -1.35 -1.78 -11.63
N SER A 29 -1.53 -1.18 -10.45
CA SER A 29 -1.82 0.26 -10.33
C SER A 29 -0.64 1.12 -10.79
N GLY A 30 0.59 0.75 -10.39
CA GLY A 30 1.81 1.47 -10.77
C GLY A 30 2.04 1.44 -12.28
N GLY A 31 1.81 0.30 -12.94
CA GLY A 31 1.91 0.17 -14.38
C GLY A 31 0.89 1.04 -15.13
N GLU A 32 -0.38 1.03 -14.70
CA GLU A 32 -1.41 1.87 -15.34
C GLU A 32 -1.12 3.36 -15.15
N LEU A 33 -0.78 3.78 -13.93
CA LEU A 33 -0.44 5.17 -13.63
C LEU A 33 0.81 5.63 -14.37
N PHE A 34 1.84 4.78 -14.47
CA PHE A 34 3.02 5.07 -15.27
C PHE A 34 2.65 5.30 -16.75
N LEU A 35 1.88 4.37 -17.34
CA LEU A 35 1.46 4.46 -18.74
C LEU A 35 0.64 5.74 -19.00
N ARG A 36 -0.28 6.09 -18.11
CA ARG A 36 -1.04 7.36 -18.20
C ARG A 36 -0.11 8.55 -18.10
N PHE A 37 0.77 8.57 -17.09
CA PHE A 37 1.67 9.69 -16.84
C PHE A 37 2.54 10.01 -18.06
N ILE A 38 3.10 8.99 -18.73
CA ILE A 38 3.95 9.19 -19.92
C ILE A 38 3.15 9.50 -21.18
N SER A 39 1.89 9.04 -21.28
CA SER A 39 1.06 9.20 -22.48
C SER A 39 0.23 10.49 -22.52
N LEU A 40 0.07 11.19 -21.40
CA LEU A 40 -0.70 12.45 -21.32
C LEU A 40 -0.24 13.50 -22.35
N THR A 41 1.06 13.61 -22.61
CA THR A 41 1.64 14.61 -23.52
C THR A 41 1.93 14.08 -24.92
N SER A 42 1.78 12.77 -25.16
CA SER A 42 2.10 12.17 -26.47
C SER A 42 1.05 12.47 -27.55
N LEU A 43 -0.08 13.07 -27.18
CA LEU A 43 -1.17 13.43 -28.10
C LEU A 43 -0.93 14.78 -28.82
N GLU A 44 0.07 15.56 -28.40
CA GLU A 44 0.31 16.91 -28.92
C GLU A 44 1.32 16.97 -30.07
N TYR A 45 2.08 15.90 -30.30
CA TYR A 45 3.20 15.89 -31.25
C TYR A 45 3.01 14.81 -32.33
N SER A 46 3.28 15.17 -33.58
CA SER A 46 3.18 14.27 -34.75
C SER A 46 4.47 13.48 -35.03
N ASP A 47 5.60 13.87 -34.44
CA ASP A 47 6.89 13.19 -34.60
C ASP A 47 7.13 12.13 -33.51
N TYR A 48 7.24 10.87 -33.95
CA TYR A 48 7.48 9.72 -33.09
C TYR A 48 8.78 9.83 -32.27
N SER A 49 9.88 10.31 -32.86
CA SER A 49 11.18 10.37 -32.18
C SER A 49 11.12 11.33 -30.99
N LYS A 50 10.51 12.50 -31.21
CA LYS A 50 10.31 13.52 -30.16
C LYS A 50 9.34 13.05 -29.09
N CYS A 51 8.25 12.36 -29.46
CA CYS A 51 7.35 11.74 -28.48
C CYS A 51 8.07 10.75 -27.57
N LYS A 52 8.95 9.91 -28.14
CA LYS A 52 9.71 8.90 -27.39
C LYS A 52 10.64 9.55 -26.37
N GLU A 53 11.37 10.60 -26.75
CA GLU A 53 12.24 11.36 -25.83
C GLU A 53 11.45 11.96 -24.65
N ILE A 54 10.32 12.61 -24.94
CA ILE A 54 9.45 13.19 -23.91
C ILE A 54 8.91 12.10 -22.97
N MET A 55 8.52 10.94 -23.51
CA MET A 55 8.03 9.82 -22.70
C MET A 55 9.12 9.29 -21.74
N ILE A 56 10.38 9.23 -22.18
CA ILE A 56 11.51 8.83 -21.34
C ILE A 56 11.74 9.86 -20.23
N GLU A 57 11.80 11.16 -20.55
CA GLU A 57 11.98 12.23 -19.57
C GLU A 57 10.87 12.20 -18.51
N ARG A 58 9.61 12.03 -18.92
CA ARG A 58 8.49 11.89 -18.00
C ARG A 58 8.59 10.62 -17.16
N GLY A 59 9.09 9.54 -17.73
CA GLY A 59 9.38 8.31 -17.00
C GLY A 59 10.34 8.57 -15.82
N GLU A 60 11.44 9.29 -16.06
CA GLU A 60 12.41 9.65 -15.03
C GLU A 60 11.81 10.56 -13.94
N ILE A 61 10.97 11.53 -14.34
CA ILE A 61 10.24 12.38 -13.40
C ILE A 61 9.31 11.54 -12.51
N PHE A 62 8.60 10.57 -13.10
CA PHE A 62 7.73 9.67 -12.35
C PHE A 62 8.51 8.83 -11.33
N LEU A 63 9.63 8.23 -11.75
CA LEU A 63 10.50 7.43 -10.88
C LEU A 63 11.07 8.25 -9.73
N THR A 64 11.47 9.50 -10.01
CA THR A 64 11.96 10.44 -8.99
C THR A 64 10.87 10.74 -7.96
N LYS A 65 9.63 11.03 -8.41
CA LYS A 65 8.48 11.27 -7.53
C LYS A 65 8.18 10.06 -6.64
N VAL A 66 8.12 8.86 -7.22
CA VAL A 66 7.86 7.61 -6.48
C VAL A 66 8.95 7.37 -5.42
N SER A 67 10.21 7.63 -5.76
CA SER A 67 11.34 7.46 -4.84
C SER A 67 11.27 8.39 -3.63
N LEU A 68 10.79 9.63 -3.81
CA LEU A 68 10.65 10.63 -2.74
C LEU A 68 9.37 10.44 -1.90
N SER A 69 8.37 9.72 -2.42
CA SER A 69 7.03 9.60 -1.83
C SER A 69 7.06 9.07 -0.39
N ARG A 70 7.86 8.03 -0.11
CA ARG A 70 7.97 7.46 1.24
C ARG A 70 8.50 8.44 2.28
N ASN A 71 9.50 9.24 1.92
CA ASN A 71 10.07 10.24 2.82
C ASN A 71 9.07 11.37 3.09
N LYS A 72 8.27 11.75 2.08
CA LYS A 72 7.18 12.72 2.25
C LYS A 72 6.12 12.19 3.21
N ILE A 73 5.69 10.95 3.05
CA ILE A 73 4.73 10.28 3.95
C ILE A 73 5.28 10.21 5.38
N ALA A 74 6.55 9.84 5.56
CA ALA A 74 7.19 9.78 6.87
C ALA A 74 7.15 11.13 7.59
N LYS A 75 7.49 12.23 6.88
CA LYS A 75 7.43 13.60 7.41
C LYS A 75 5.99 14.05 7.76
N LEU A 76 4.98 13.58 7.03
CA LEU A 76 3.58 13.91 7.29
C LEU A 76 2.99 13.12 8.46
N CYS A 77 3.37 11.85 8.61
CA CYS A 77 2.76 10.94 9.57
C CYS A 77 3.44 10.95 10.95
N HIS A 78 4.77 11.12 11.02
CA HIS A 78 5.46 11.08 12.31
C HIS A 78 4.95 12.09 13.38
N PRO A 79 4.38 13.27 13.06
CA PRO A 79 3.82 14.18 14.05
C PRO A 79 2.62 13.57 14.81
N PHE A 80 1.88 12.65 14.19
CA PHE A 80 0.71 11.99 14.79
C PHE A 80 1.08 10.92 15.83
N ILE A 81 2.35 10.50 15.87
CA ILE A 81 2.87 9.64 16.92
C ILE A 81 3.21 10.51 18.14
N ARG A 82 2.57 10.27 19.28
CA ARG A 82 2.85 11.01 20.53
C ARG A 82 4.03 10.39 21.30
N ASP A 83 4.67 11.18 22.15
CA ASP A 83 5.67 10.63 23.09
C ASP A 83 4.97 9.69 24.08
N GLY A 84 5.58 8.55 24.36
CA GLY A 84 5.03 7.48 25.18
C GLY A 84 4.00 6.57 24.50
N ALA A 85 3.71 6.77 23.21
CA ALA A 85 2.67 6.01 22.52
C ALA A 85 3.01 4.52 22.34
N ARG A 86 1.97 3.69 22.35
CA ARG A 86 2.02 2.25 22.06
C ARG A 86 1.35 1.99 20.72
N ILE A 87 2.14 1.63 19.72
CA ILE A 87 1.71 1.49 18.33
C ILE A 87 1.51 0.02 18.00
N LEU A 88 0.43 -0.34 17.31
CA LEU A 88 0.28 -1.65 16.68
C LEU A 88 0.52 -1.54 15.18
N THR A 89 1.39 -2.39 14.63
CA THR A 89 1.59 -2.57 13.19
C THR A 89 1.35 -4.00 12.76
N HIS A 90 0.94 -4.16 11.51
CA HIS A 90 0.70 -5.46 10.89
C HIS A 90 1.76 -5.76 9.82
N ALA A 91 2.29 -6.97 9.85
CA ALA A 91 3.28 -7.47 8.88
C ALA A 91 4.53 -6.58 8.75
N TYR A 92 5.19 -6.65 7.60
CA TYR A 92 6.32 -5.80 7.24
C TYR A 92 5.92 -4.79 6.18
N SER A 93 6.01 -3.51 6.52
CA SER A 93 5.78 -2.41 5.58
C SER A 93 6.98 -1.45 5.56
N ARG A 94 7.50 -1.19 4.36
CA ARG A 94 8.63 -0.28 4.16
C ARG A 94 8.28 1.15 4.55
N VAL A 95 7.09 1.62 4.19
CA VAL A 95 6.65 2.99 4.51
C VAL A 95 6.37 3.15 6.00
N VAL A 96 5.77 2.16 6.66
CA VAL A 96 5.59 2.18 8.12
C VAL A 96 6.94 2.25 8.82
N LEU A 97 7.91 1.43 8.41
CA LEU A 97 9.26 1.48 8.96
C LEU A 97 9.89 2.88 8.82
N ARG A 98 9.78 3.50 7.64
CA ARG A 98 10.29 4.88 7.42
C ARG A 98 9.61 5.92 8.31
N VAL A 99 8.29 5.78 8.55
CA VAL A 99 7.55 6.67 9.46
C VAL A 99 8.05 6.53 10.90
N LEU A 100 8.26 5.29 11.36
CA LEU A 100 8.77 5.02 12.70
C LEU A 100 10.22 5.48 12.87
N GLU A 101 11.05 5.34 11.83
CA GLU A 101 12.40 5.92 11.81
C GLU A 101 12.38 7.44 11.96
N ALA A 102 11.55 8.14 11.17
CA ALA A 102 11.40 9.60 11.28
C ALA A 102 10.90 10.03 12.68
N ALA A 103 10.07 9.21 13.33
CA ALA A 103 9.64 9.46 14.71
C ALA A 103 10.79 9.33 15.72
N VAL A 104 11.68 8.34 15.54
CA VAL A 104 12.91 8.19 16.36
C VAL A 104 13.89 9.33 16.13
N GLU A 105 14.11 9.73 14.87
CA GLU A 105 14.94 10.89 14.52
C GLU A 105 14.42 12.18 15.16
N SER A 106 13.10 12.28 15.31
CA SER A 106 12.43 13.36 16.04
C SER A 106 12.46 13.21 17.57
N LYS A 107 13.27 12.29 18.10
CA LYS A 107 13.48 12.01 19.53
C LYS A 107 12.21 11.60 20.30
N LYS A 108 11.22 10.99 19.62
CA LYS A 108 10.02 10.46 20.26
C LYS A 108 10.30 9.07 20.83
N ARG A 109 9.79 8.81 22.04
CA ARG A 109 9.83 7.50 22.68
C ARG A 109 8.49 6.82 22.48
N PHE A 110 8.49 5.60 22.00
CA PHE A 110 7.28 4.81 21.80
C PHE A 110 7.64 3.32 21.79
N SER A 111 6.65 2.45 21.96
CA SER A 111 6.82 1.01 21.80
C SER A 111 5.92 0.49 20.69
N VAL A 112 6.31 -0.64 20.09
CA VAL A 112 5.60 -1.21 18.95
C VAL A 112 5.23 -2.66 19.20
N TYR A 113 3.94 -2.96 19.10
CA TYR A 113 3.42 -4.30 18.92
C TYR A 113 3.42 -4.65 17.44
N VAL A 114 3.97 -5.81 17.10
CA VAL A 114 4.05 -6.31 15.71
C VAL A 114 3.37 -7.67 15.67
N THR A 115 2.36 -7.82 14.82
CA THR A 115 1.77 -9.15 14.59
C THR A 115 2.78 -10.07 13.92
N GLU A 116 2.76 -11.37 14.21
CA GLU A 116 3.66 -12.32 13.55
C GLU A 116 3.47 -12.34 12.03
N SER A 117 2.21 -12.15 11.57
CA SER A 117 1.76 -12.12 10.18
C SER A 117 1.98 -13.42 9.43
N GLN A 118 1.29 -14.48 9.86
CA GLN A 118 1.12 -15.68 9.03
C GLN A 118 0.50 -15.27 7.68
N PRO A 119 0.84 -15.96 6.57
CA PRO A 119 1.56 -17.25 6.48
C PRO A 119 3.10 -17.16 6.35
N ASP A 120 3.68 -15.99 6.13
CA ASP A 120 5.13 -15.85 5.83
C ASP A 120 5.96 -15.28 7.00
N GLU A 121 5.30 -15.03 8.13
CA GLU A 121 5.86 -14.46 9.34
C GLU A 121 6.65 -13.15 9.14
N ALA A 122 6.29 -12.35 8.11
CA ALA A 122 7.03 -11.14 7.76
C ALA A 122 7.15 -10.14 8.93
N GLY A 123 6.13 -10.03 9.79
CA GLY A 123 6.16 -9.18 10.98
C GLY A 123 7.21 -9.65 11.99
N ARG A 124 7.19 -10.94 12.35
CA ARG A 124 8.19 -11.54 13.26
C ARG A 124 9.60 -11.48 12.68
N GLN A 125 9.76 -11.88 11.42
CA GLN A 125 11.08 -12.12 10.83
C GLN A 125 11.74 -10.86 10.28
N LYS A 126 10.98 -9.89 9.76
CA LYS A 126 11.50 -8.68 9.10
C LYS A 126 11.23 -7.43 9.92
N MET A 127 9.96 -7.13 10.21
CA MET A 127 9.57 -5.87 10.87
C MET A 127 10.15 -5.76 12.27
N ALA A 128 9.97 -6.77 13.12
CA ALA A 128 10.48 -6.76 14.47
C ALA A 128 12.01 -6.67 14.54
N LYS A 129 12.73 -7.35 13.62
CA LYS A 129 14.19 -7.24 13.52
C LYS A 129 14.63 -5.84 13.09
N ALA A 130 13.95 -5.22 12.13
CA ALA A 130 14.26 -3.87 11.67
C ALA A 130 14.06 -2.84 12.79
N LEU A 131 12.94 -2.92 13.51
CA LEU A 131 12.63 -2.00 14.61
C LEU A 131 13.60 -2.17 15.80
N ARG A 132 14.01 -3.40 16.13
CA ARG A 132 15.02 -3.64 17.17
C ARG A 132 16.38 -3.03 16.82
N LYS A 133 16.78 -3.04 15.54
CA LYS A 133 18.01 -2.37 15.09
C LYS A 133 17.96 -0.85 15.28
N LEU A 134 16.76 -0.27 15.33
CA LEU A 134 16.53 1.16 15.61
C LEU A 134 16.40 1.45 17.12
N ASN A 135 16.67 0.48 17.99
CA ASN A 135 16.51 0.57 19.43
C ASN A 135 15.07 0.90 19.89
N ILE A 136 14.07 0.55 19.09
CA ILE A 136 12.66 0.68 19.48
C ILE A 136 12.26 -0.56 20.30
N PRO A 137 11.58 -0.39 21.46
CA PRO A 137 10.99 -1.51 22.20
C PRO A 137 9.91 -2.21 21.37
N VAL A 138 10.10 -3.51 21.09
CA VAL A 138 9.21 -4.29 20.21
C VAL A 138 8.75 -5.56 20.88
N THR A 139 7.45 -5.80 20.83
CA THR A 139 6.82 -7.06 21.23
C THR A 139 6.13 -7.69 20.03
N VAL A 140 6.52 -8.91 19.68
CA VAL A 140 5.81 -9.70 18.65
C VAL A 140 4.62 -10.38 19.30
N ILE A 141 3.46 -10.28 18.68
CA ILE A 141 2.20 -10.89 19.14
C ILE A 141 1.69 -11.90 18.12
N LEU A 142 0.92 -12.87 18.58
CA LEU A 142 0.18 -13.78 17.70
C LEU A 142 -0.90 -13.00 16.94
N ASP A 143 -1.23 -13.45 15.73
CA ASP A 143 -2.26 -12.78 14.93
C ASP A 143 -3.63 -12.82 15.63
N ALA A 144 -3.93 -13.91 16.36
CA ALA A 144 -5.15 -14.05 17.17
C ALA A 144 -5.16 -13.18 18.46
N ALA A 145 -4.00 -12.68 18.91
CA ALA A 145 -3.89 -11.90 20.14
C ALA A 145 -4.15 -10.39 19.94
N VAL A 146 -4.49 -9.96 18.73
CA VAL A 146 -4.77 -8.55 18.39
C VAL A 146 -5.87 -7.97 19.27
N GLY A 147 -6.98 -8.69 19.47
CA GLY A 147 -8.09 -8.21 20.29
C GLY A 147 -7.68 -8.00 21.76
N TYR A 148 -6.84 -8.89 22.29
CA TYR A 148 -6.33 -8.81 23.66
C TYR A 148 -5.39 -7.61 23.86
N ILE A 149 -4.53 -7.31 22.89
CA ILE A 149 -3.57 -6.22 23.04
C ILE A 149 -4.17 -4.84 22.77
N MET A 150 -5.26 -4.76 22.01
CA MET A 150 -5.83 -3.50 21.52
C MET A 150 -6.14 -2.51 22.63
N GLU A 151 -6.50 -2.98 23.83
CA GLU A 151 -6.79 -2.10 24.98
C GLU A 151 -5.55 -1.28 25.37
N LYS A 152 -4.37 -1.89 25.28
CA LYS A 152 -3.07 -1.29 25.59
C LYS A 152 -2.53 -0.42 24.46
N VAL A 153 -3.08 -0.52 23.25
CA VAL A 153 -2.63 0.20 22.06
C VAL A 153 -3.23 1.59 22.04
N ASP A 154 -2.44 2.60 21.66
CA ASP A 154 -2.90 3.99 21.52
C ASP A 154 -3.29 4.31 20.08
N LEU A 155 -2.59 3.73 19.11
CA LEU A 155 -2.91 3.87 17.68
C LEU A 155 -2.46 2.64 16.88
N VAL A 156 -3.20 2.36 15.81
CA VAL A 156 -2.81 1.36 14.81
C VAL A 156 -2.22 2.07 13.60
N LEU A 157 -1.08 1.59 13.12
CA LEU A 157 -0.42 2.10 11.92
C LEU A 157 -0.10 0.93 10.99
N VAL A 158 -0.74 0.91 9.82
CA VAL A 158 -0.54 -0.15 8.81
C VAL A 158 -0.12 0.43 7.47
N GLY A 159 0.55 -0.40 6.66
CA GLY A 159 0.73 -0.12 5.23
C GLY A 159 -0.50 -0.49 4.42
N ALA A 160 -0.45 -0.19 3.13
CA ALA A 160 -1.35 -0.78 2.14
C ALA A 160 -0.58 -1.22 0.89
N GLU A 161 -1.08 -2.27 0.24
CA GLU A 161 -0.65 -2.70 -1.09
C GLU A 161 -1.47 -2.03 -2.19
N GLY A 162 -2.74 -1.71 -1.90
CA GLY A 162 -3.62 -0.95 -2.78
C GLY A 162 -4.58 -0.06 -1.99
N VAL A 163 -4.94 1.09 -2.55
CA VAL A 163 -6.03 1.94 -2.04
C VAL A 163 -7.11 1.98 -3.12
N VAL A 164 -8.33 1.55 -2.77
CA VAL A 164 -9.44 1.43 -3.72
C VAL A 164 -10.23 2.73 -3.80
N GLU A 165 -11.10 2.86 -4.81
CA GLU A 165 -11.85 4.09 -5.10
C GLU A 165 -12.75 4.55 -3.94
N SER A 166 -13.27 3.62 -3.13
CA SER A 166 -14.06 3.94 -1.94
C SER A 166 -13.25 4.50 -0.77
N GLY A 167 -11.92 4.57 -0.89
CA GLY A 167 -11.00 4.92 0.19
C GLY A 167 -10.67 3.78 1.15
N GLY A 168 -11.20 2.57 0.89
CA GLY A 168 -10.77 1.36 1.55
C GLY A 168 -9.38 0.92 1.09
N ILE A 169 -8.82 -0.08 1.76
CA ILE A 169 -7.45 -0.54 1.47
C ILE A 169 -7.42 -2.03 1.21
N ILE A 170 -6.47 -2.44 0.38
CA ILE A 170 -6.06 -3.83 0.22
C ILE A 170 -4.69 -3.96 0.85
N ASN A 171 -4.56 -4.88 1.79
CA ASN A 171 -3.30 -5.15 2.45
C ASN A 171 -3.25 -6.62 2.88
N LYS A 172 -2.14 -7.05 3.47
CA LYS A 172 -1.96 -8.42 3.96
C LYS A 172 -3.14 -8.92 4.80
N ILE A 173 -3.44 -10.20 4.64
CA ILE A 173 -4.43 -10.92 5.42
C ILE A 173 -4.24 -10.70 6.92
N GLY A 174 -5.31 -10.27 7.58
CA GLY A 174 -5.29 -9.87 8.98
C GLY A 174 -5.33 -8.36 9.18
N THR A 175 -5.38 -7.55 8.12
CA THR A 175 -5.54 -6.09 8.26
C THR A 175 -6.98 -5.74 8.64
N ASN A 176 -7.97 -6.38 8.00
CA ASN A 176 -9.38 -6.13 8.28
C ASN A 176 -9.76 -6.46 9.73
N GLN A 177 -9.27 -7.58 10.29
CA GLN A 177 -9.53 -7.93 11.70
C GLN A 177 -8.97 -6.88 12.66
N ILE A 178 -7.78 -6.35 12.40
CA ILE A 178 -7.16 -5.32 13.23
C ILE A 178 -7.98 -4.04 13.18
N ALA A 179 -8.45 -3.67 11.98
CA ALA A 179 -9.28 -2.48 11.78
C ALA A 179 -10.62 -2.60 12.52
N VAL A 180 -11.27 -3.77 12.50
CA VAL A 180 -12.49 -4.04 13.27
C VAL A 180 -12.23 -3.94 14.77
N CYS A 181 -11.16 -4.56 15.28
CA CYS A 181 -10.81 -4.47 16.71
C CYS A 181 -10.50 -3.02 17.13
N ALA A 182 -9.77 -2.27 16.30
CA ALA A 182 -9.44 -0.88 16.58
C ALA A 182 -10.70 -0.02 16.65
N LYS A 183 -11.61 -0.18 15.68
CA LYS A 183 -12.89 0.54 15.66
C LYS A 183 -13.74 0.23 16.88
N ALA A 184 -13.86 -1.05 17.24
CA ALA A 184 -14.65 -1.50 18.39
C ALA A 184 -14.15 -0.91 19.72
N GLN A 185 -12.85 -0.63 19.83
CA GLN A 185 -12.24 -0.03 21.02
C GLN A 185 -11.92 1.46 20.86
N ASN A 186 -12.46 2.11 19.84
CA ASN A 186 -12.27 3.53 19.54
C ASN A 186 -10.79 3.95 19.43
N LYS A 187 -9.93 3.06 18.91
CA LYS A 187 -8.53 3.34 18.63
C LYS A 187 -8.38 3.88 17.20
N PRO A 188 -7.60 4.94 16.97
CA PRO A 188 -7.36 5.46 15.63
C PRO A 188 -6.62 4.43 14.78
N PHE A 189 -7.11 4.23 13.56
CA PHE A 189 -6.53 3.34 12.57
C PHE A 189 -5.98 4.16 11.39
N TYR A 190 -4.66 4.27 11.32
CA TYR A 190 -3.95 5.04 10.31
C TYR A 190 -3.33 4.14 9.26
N VAL A 191 -3.50 4.53 8.00
CA VAL A 191 -2.90 3.86 6.85
C VAL A 191 -1.84 4.75 6.26
N VAL A 192 -0.69 4.19 5.91
CA VAL A 192 0.35 4.86 5.12
C VAL A 192 0.50 4.15 3.78
N ALA A 193 0.34 4.89 2.69
CA ALA A 193 0.39 4.34 1.34
C ALA A 193 0.89 5.37 0.32
N GLU A 194 1.74 4.93 -0.60
CA GLU A 194 2.15 5.76 -1.73
C GLU A 194 1.00 5.89 -2.77
N SER A 195 0.86 7.05 -3.41
CA SER A 195 -0.20 7.38 -4.36
C SER A 195 -0.22 6.48 -5.59
N PHE A 196 0.94 5.93 -6.00
CA PHE A 196 1.01 4.97 -7.11
C PHE A 196 0.30 3.64 -6.82
N LYS A 197 -0.12 3.40 -5.58
CA LYS A 197 -0.92 2.24 -5.16
C LYS A 197 -2.44 2.47 -5.24
N PHE A 198 -2.87 3.64 -5.70
CA PHE A 198 -4.29 3.93 -5.88
C PHE A 198 -4.78 3.16 -7.09
N VAL A 199 -5.82 2.35 -6.91
CA VAL A 199 -6.32 1.41 -7.93
C VAL A 199 -7.77 1.68 -8.25
N ARG A 200 -8.11 1.62 -9.54
CA ARG A 200 -9.50 1.65 -10.03
C ARG A 200 -10.19 0.32 -9.79
N LEU A 201 -10.59 0.13 -8.54
CA LEU A 201 -11.34 -1.02 -8.06
C LEU A 201 -12.35 -0.55 -7.03
N PHE A 202 -13.53 -1.16 -7.00
CA PHE A 202 -14.60 -0.82 -6.05
C PHE A 202 -15.17 -2.10 -5.42
N PRO A 203 -14.44 -2.77 -4.52
CA PRO A 203 -14.97 -3.94 -3.83
C PRO A 203 -16.00 -3.50 -2.78
N LEU A 204 -17.16 -4.16 -2.73
CA LEU A 204 -18.17 -3.96 -1.68
C LEU A 204 -17.89 -4.87 -0.49
N ASN A 205 -17.28 -6.02 -0.74
CA ASN A 205 -16.95 -7.03 0.26
C ASN A 205 -15.64 -7.77 -0.11
N GLN A 206 -15.24 -8.75 0.70
CA GLN A 206 -14.00 -9.51 0.50
C GLN A 206 -13.99 -10.36 -0.80
N GLN A 207 -15.16 -10.82 -1.25
CA GLN A 207 -15.28 -11.68 -2.43
C GLN A 207 -15.04 -10.88 -3.72
N ASP A 208 -15.43 -9.60 -3.73
CA ASP A 208 -15.30 -8.71 -4.88
C ASP A 208 -13.84 -8.34 -5.20
N VAL A 209 -12.90 -8.61 -4.29
CA VAL A 209 -11.47 -8.48 -4.60
C VAL A 209 -11.09 -9.57 -5.61
N PRO A 210 -10.53 -9.24 -6.78
CA PRO A 210 -10.16 -10.22 -7.79
C PRO A 210 -9.21 -11.31 -7.27
N ASP A 211 -9.43 -12.57 -7.68
CA ASP A 211 -8.63 -13.72 -7.26
C ASP A 211 -7.14 -13.56 -7.61
N ARG A 212 -6.83 -12.88 -8.71
CA ARG A 212 -5.45 -12.53 -9.13
C ARG A 212 -4.65 -11.75 -8.09
N PHE A 213 -5.35 -11.07 -7.17
CA PHE A 213 -4.73 -10.34 -6.07
C PHE A 213 -4.77 -11.15 -4.77
N LYS A 214 -5.85 -11.92 -4.54
CA LYS A 214 -6.03 -12.72 -3.31
C LYS A 214 -5.06 -13.91 -3.22
N TYR A 215 -4.73 -14.51 -4.35
CA TYR A 215 -3.91 -15.72 -4.42
C TYR A 215 -2.65 -15.49 -5.24
N LYS A 216 -1.60 -16.27 -4.96
CA LYS A 216 -0.36 -16.23 -5.71
C LYS A 216 -0.59 -16.64 -7.16
N ALA A 217 0.16 -16.04 -8.08
CA ALA A 217 0.09 -16.35 -9.50
C ALA A 217 0.33 -17.85 -9.80
N ASP A 218 1.20 -18.51 -9.03
CA ASP A 218 1.51 -19.94 -9.22
C ASP A 218 0.32 -20.83 -8.85
N THR A 219 -0.37 -20.54 -7.75
CA THR A 219 -1.61 -21.23 -7.33
C THR A 219 -2.71 -21.13 -8.38
N LEU A 220 -2.81 -19.97 -9.05
CA LEU A 220 -3.80 -19.75 -10.11
C LEU A 220 -3.44 -20.49 -11.41
N LYS A 221 -2.15 -20.63 -11.73
CA LYS A 221 -1.69 -21.36 -12.92
C LYS A 221 -1.87 -22.87 -12.79
N THR A 222 -1.68 -23.41 -11.59
CA THR A 222 -1.84 -24.85 -11.33
C THR A 222 -3.30 -25.30 -11.30
N GLY A 223 -4.25 -24.36 -11.25
CA GLY A 223 -5.68 -24.67 -11.17
C GLY A 223 -6.04 -25.39 -9.87
N GLN A 224 -5.27 -25.18 -8.80
CA GLN A 224 -5.56 -25.74 -7.49
C GLN A 224 -6.92 -25.27 -6.97
N ASN A 225 -7.56 -26.13 -6.19
CA ASN A 225 -8.86 -25.83 -5.64
C ASN A 225 -8.74 -24.70 -4.60
N LEU A 226 -9.23 -23.50 -4.96
CA LEU A 226 -9.15 -22.30 -4.11
C LEU A 226 -9.86 -22.46 -2.76
N THR A 227 -10.70 -23.49 -2.58
CA THR A 227 -11.35 -23.76 -1.29
C THR A 227 -10.40 -24.29 -0.22
N GLU A 228 -9.26 -24.85 -0.62
CA GLU A 228 -8.22 -25.38 0.30
C GLU A 228 -7.08 -24.39 0.56
N GLU A 229 -7.15 -23.22 -0.12
CA GLU A 229 -6.11 -22.20 -0.08
C GLU A 229 -6.56 -21.00 0.76
N HIS A 230 -5.62 -20.38 1.46
CA HIS A 230 -5.88 -19.14 2.19
C HIS A 230 -5.54 -17.91 1.32
N PRO A 231 -6.30 -16.81 1.45
CA PRO A 231 -5.94 -15.56 0.79
C PRO A 231 -4.67 -14.95 1.42
N TRP A 232 -3.93 -14.18 0.63
CA TRP A 232 -2.73 -13.45 1.07
C TRP A 232 -3.01 -12.02 1.49
N ILE A 233 -4.13 -11.48 1.01
CA ILE A 233 -4.60 -10.11 1.25
C ILE A 233 -6.06 -10.11 1.72
N ASP A 234 -6.46 -9.05 2.39
CA ASP A 234 -7.85 -8.72 2.67
C ASP A 234 -8.17 -7.27 2.30
N TYR A 235 -9.47 -7.00 2.17
CA TYR A 235 -10.03 -5.67 1.98
C TYR A 235 -10.44 -5.07 3.33
N THR A 236 -10.06 -3.83 3.61
CA THR A 236 -10.53 -3.09 4.79
C THR A 236 -11.42 -1.94 4.34
N SER A 237 -12.65 -1.91 4.87
CA SER A 237 -13.65 -0.90 4.54
C SER A 237 -13.21 0.51 4.98
N PRO A 238 -13.53 1.57 4.19
CA PRO A 238 -13.20 2.95 4.54
C PRO A 238 -13.77 3.41 5.90
N SER A 239 -14.88 2.83 6.37
CA SER A 239 -15.51 3.20 7.65
C SER A 239 -14.66 2.86 8.89
N LEU A 240 -13.71 1.94 8.73
CA LEU A 240 -12.78 1.51 9.77
C LEU A 240 -11.49 2.37 9.78
N ILE A 241 -11.23 3.10 8.70
CA ILE A 241 -10.01 3.89 8.53
C ILE A 241 -10.25 5.30 9.07
N THR A 242 -9.33 5.76 9.91
CA THR A 242 -9.39 7.12 10.47
C THR A 242 -8.78 8.13 9.50
N LEU A 243 -7.53 7.89 9.05
CA LEU A 243 -6.81 8.75 8.12
C LEU A 243 -5.89 7.92 7.22
N LEU A 244 -5.71 8.38 5.98
CA LEU A 244 -4.73 7.86 5.04
C LEU A 244 -3.62 8.90 4.83
N PHE A 245 -2.38 8.49 5.06
CA PHE A 245 -1.19 9.29 4.86
C PHE A 245 -0.52 8.91 3.55
N THR A 246 -0.47 9.87 2.63
CA THR A 246 0.05 9.69 1.28
C THR A 246 1.02 10.80 0.92
N ASP A 247 1.72 10.66 -0.19
CA ASP A 247 2.55 11.72 -0.77
C ASP A 247 1.72 12.88 -1.34
N LEU A 248 0.40 12.72 -1.50
CA LEU A 248 -0.52 13.81 -1.83
C LEU A 248 -0.92 14.61 -0.59
N GLY A 249 -0.84 14.02 0.59
CA GLY A 249 -1.21 14.64 1.86
C GLY A 249 -1.89 13.67 2.82
N VAL A 250 -2.53 14.23 3.83
CA VAL A 250 -3.38 13.48 4.77
C VAL A 250 -4.80 13.51 4.23
N LEU A 251 -5.33 12.35 3.89
CA LEU A 251 -6.63 12.17 3.25
C LEU A 251 -7.60 11.49 4.21
N THR A 252 -8.87 11.91 4.18
CA THR A 252 -9.98 11.09 4.64
C THR A 252 -10.32 10.05 3.56
N PRO A 253 -10.95 8.92 3.89
CA PRO A 253 -11.34 7.93 2.89
C PRO A 253 -12.18 8.51 1.74
N SER A 254 -13.06 9.47 2.03
CA SER A 254 -13.87 10.14 1.00
C SER A 254 -13.03 10.95 0.00
N ALA A 255 -11.93 11.57 0.45
CA ALA A 255 -11.06 12.38 -0.41
C ALA A 255 -10.23 11.53 -1.39
N VAL A 256 -10.11 10.22 -1.15
CA VAL A 256 -9.39 9.30 -2.05
C VAL A 256 -10.02 9.27 -3.43
N SER A 257 -11.36 9.29 -3.53
CA SER A 257 -12.05 9.25 -4.82
C SER A 257 -11.72 10.48 -5.67
N ASP A 258 -11.72 11.67 -5.06
CA ASP A 258 -11.39 12.93 -5.74
C ASP A 258 -9.94 12.95 -6.23
N GLU A 259 -9.00 12.48 -5.40
CA GLU A 259 -7.59 12.39 -5.79
C GLU A 259 -7.36 11.32 -6.87
N LEU A 260 -8.08 10.21 -6.82
CA LEU A 260 -7.98 9.16 -7.83
C LEU A 260 -8.50 9.67 -9.18
N ILE A 261 -9.60 10.42 -9.20
CA ILE A 261 -10.08 11.08 -10.43
C ILE A 261 -8.99 11.99 -11.00
N LYS A 262 -8.32 12.81 -10.18
CA LYS A 262 -7.22 13.68 -10.65
C LYS A 262 -5.98 12.93 -11.14
N LEU A 263 -5.65 11.77 -10.54
CA LEU A 263 -4.51 10.96 -10.95
C LEU A 263 -4.76 10.23 -12.28
N TYR A 264 -6.03 9.95 -12.59
CA TYR A 264 -6.44 9.18 -13.76
C TYR A 264 -7.02 10.03 -14.91
N LEU A 265 -7.34 11.31 -14.68
CA LEU A 265 -7.63 12.30 -15.73
C LEU A 265 -6.34 12.77 -16.42
#